data_AF-A0A1F9XY53-F1
#
_entry.id   AF-A0A1F9XY53-F1
#
_cell.length_a   1.000
_cell.length_b   1.000
_cell.length_c   1.000
_cell.angle_alpha   90.00
_cell.angle_beta   90.00
_cell.angle_gamma   90.00
#
_symmetry.space_group_name_H-M   'P 1'
#
loop_
_entity.id
_entity.type
_entity.pdbx_description
1 polymer ?
#
loop_
_entity_poly.entity_id
_entity_poly.type
_entity_poly.pdbx_seq_one_letter_code
_entity_poly.pdbx_strand_id
1 'polypeptide(L)'
;MFAGLFLCAAVIPAFAQKNSREERELETISRELDKSAAKPEGAQRAAARIKAEFGVDDARVQGLRDKNMGYGEISIALGLAQGLPGGITDENVQKIMALRQGPPVMGWGKMAKDLGLKLGPVMSNMKKMSAKMRKQEKADKVKKEKGEKMEKPEKPGKPEKAEKMERPERPDKGGKR
;
A
#
# COMPACT_ATOMS: atom_id res chain seq x y z
N MET A 1 51.58 -14.00 32.41
CA MET A 1 51.27 -14.94 31.30
C MET A 1 49.80 -14.78 30.96
N PHE A 2 49.47 -14.10 29.86
CA PHE A 2 48.09 -13.93 29.39
C PHE A 2 47.85 -14.94 28.27
N ALA A 3 46.85 -15.82 28.39
CA ALA A 3 46.22 -16.46 27.24
C ALA A 3 44.95 -17.19 27.68
N GLY A 4 43.82 -16.85 27.06
CA GLY A 4 42.58 -17.60 27.25
C GLY A 4 41.34 -16.93 26.67
N LEU A 5 41.45 -16.24 25.52
CA LEU A 5 40.29 -15.74 24.80
C LEU A 5 39.67 -16.90 24.02
N PHE A 6 38.69 -17.59 24.62
CA PHE A 6 37.84 -18.56 23.91
C PHE A 6 36.92 -17.82 22.94
N LEU A 7 37.27 -17.86 21.65
CA LEU A 7 36.45 -17.32 20.58
C LEU A 7 35.45 -18.40 20.14
N CYS A 8 34.30 -18.45 20.81
CA CYS A 8 33.17 -19.29 20.38
C CYS A 8 32.55 -18.70 19.10
N ALA A 9 33.04 -19.13 17.93
CA ALA A 9 32.35 -18.92 16.66
C ALA A 9 31.06 -19.75 16.67
N ALA A 10 29.94 -19.12 17.01
CA ALA A 10 28.63 -19.76 16.93
C ALA A 10 28.30 -20.06 15.46
N VAL A 11 28.35 -21.35 15.08
CA VAL A 11 27.84 -21.84 13.79
C VAL A 11 26.33 -21.72 13.84
N ILE A 12 25.79 -20.58 13.37
CA ILE A 12 24.36 -20.40 13.24
C ILE A 12 23.87 -21.34 12.14
N PRO A 13 22.88 -22.22 12.41
CA PRO A 13 22.36 -23.13 11.41
C PRO A 13 21.79 -22.33 10.22
N ALA A 14 22.09 -22.75 8.99
CA ALA A 14 21.70 -22.06 7.76
C ALA A 14 20.18 -21.76 7.66
N PHE A 15 19.34 -22.56 8.31
CA PHE A 15 17.90 -22.33 8.42
C PHE A 15 17.54 -21.07 9.23
N ALA A 16 18.27 -20.78 10.30
CA ALA A 16 18.05 -19.56 11.09
C ALA A 16 18.43 -18.31 10.27
N GLN A 17 19.51 -18.38 9.50
CA GLN A 17 19.90 -17.31 8.58
C GLN A 17 18.87 -17.08 7.47
N LYS A 18 18.29 -18.16 6.91
CA LYS A 18 17.23 -18.06 5.90
C LYS A 18 15.97 -17.39 6.46
N ASN A 19 15.48 -17.82 7.61
CA ASN A 19 14.30 -17.21 8.24
C ASN A 19 14.53 -15.74 8.60
N SER A 20 15.75 -15.38 9.04
CA SER A 20 16.12 -13.99 9.31
C SER A 20 16.07 -13.12 8.04
N ARG A 21 16.53 -13.67 6.90
CA ARG A 21 16.42 -12.97 5.60
C ARG A 21 14.96 -12.84 5.17
N GLU A 22 14.16 -13.89 5.33
CA GLU A 22 12.75 -13.90 4.96
C GLU A 22 11.95 -12.90 5.81
N GLU A 23 12.23 -12.80 7.10
CA GLU A 23 11.64 -11.84 8.01
C GLU A 23 11.97 -10.40 7.62
N ARG A 24 13.24 -10.08 7.35
CA ARG A 24 13.65 -8.74 6.89
C ARG A 24 12.97 -8.35 5.57
N GLU A 25 12.84 -9.29 4.65
CA GLU A 25 12.15 -9.07 3.38
C GLU A 25 10.64 -8.84 3.59
N LEU A 26 9.99 -9.63 4.45
CA LEU A 26 8.59 -9.44 4.83
C LEU A 26 8.35 -8.07 5.45
N GLU A 27 9.20 -7.63 6.38
CA GLU A 27 9.12 -6.29 6.98
C GLU A 27 9.30 -5.18 5.96
N THR A 28 10.21 -5.38 5.00
CA THR A 28 10.43 -4.40 3.92
C THR A 28 9.20 -4.27 3.05
N ILE A 29 8.61 -5.40 2.62
CA ILE A 29 7.38 -5.40 1.81
C ILE A 29 6.21 -4.84 2.61
N SER A 30 6.09 -5.16 3.90
CA SER A 30 5.08 -4.61 4.80
C SER A 30 5.15 -3.09 4.82
N ARG A 31 6.33 -2.53 5.11
CA ARG A 31 6.54 -1.08 5.16
C ARG A 31 6.26 -0.42 3.81
N GLU A 32 6.55 -1.10 2.71
CA GLU A 32 6.24 -0.58 1.38
C GLU A 32 4.73 -0.51 1.14
N LEU A 33 4.00 -1.58 1.51
CA LEU A 33 2.53 -1.59 1.43
C LEU A 33 1.95 -0.48 2.29
N ASP A 34 2.43 -0.29 3.51
CA ASP A 34 2.00 0.76 4.42
C ASP A 34 2.24 2.15 3.83
N LYS A 35 3.42 2.39 3.24
CA LYS A 35 3.72 3.64 2.52
C LYS A 35 2.79 3.87 1.33
N SER A 36 2.54 2.83 0.52
CA SER A 36 1.62 2.92 -0.61
C SER A 36 0.18 3.20 -0.19
N ALA A 37 -0.17 2.78 1.04
CA ALA A 37 -1.46 2.95 1.66
C ALA A 37 -1.58 4.22 2.52
N ALA A 38 -0.55 5.07 2.56
CA ALA A 38 -0.57 6.31 3.35
C ALA A 38 -1.59 7.35 2.84
N LYS A 39 -2.00 7.24 1.57
CA LYS A 39 -3.05 8.09 0.96
C LYS A 39 -4.41 7.38 0.98
N PRO A 40 -5.54 8.10 1.03
CA PRO A 40 -6.88 7.49 1.06
C PRO A 40 -7.13 6.47 -0.05
N GLU A 41 -6.74 6.78 -1.29
CA GLU A 41 -6.92 5.87 -2.44
C GLU A 41 -6.02 4.63 -2.30
N GLY A 42 -4.82 4.81 -1.75
CA GLY A 42 -3.89 3.72 -1.44
C GLY A 42 -4.42 2.80 -0.35
N ALA A 43 -4.96 3.38 0.72
CA ALA A 43 -5.60 2.67 1.81
C ALA A 43 -6.79 1.83 1.33
N GLN A 44 -7.67 2.42 0.52
CA GLN A 44 -8.80 1.71 -0.09
C GLN A 44 -8.33 0.54 -0.96
N ARG A 45 -7.30 0.73 -1.79
CA ARG A 45 -6.72 -0.36 -2.59
C ARG A 45 -6.13 -1.46 -1.72
N ALA A 46 -5.39 -1.11 -0.66
CA ALA A 46 -4.80 -2.06 0.25
C ALA A 46 -5.89 -2.89 0.96
N ALA A 47 -6.91 -2.22 1.51
CA ALA A 47 -8.05 -2.87 2.15
C ALA A 47 -8.79 -3.81 1.18
N ALA A 48 -9.14 -3.33 -0.02
CA ALA A 48 -9.80 -4.15 -1.04
C ALA A 48 -8.96 -5.38 -1.42
N ARG A 49 -7.64 -5.21 -1.52
CA ARG A 49 -6.72 -6.30 -1.86
C ARG A 49 -6.60 -7.33 -0.73
N ILE A 50 -6.51 -6.90 0.52
CA ILE A 50 -6.48 -7.77 1.69
C ILE A 50 -7.76 -8.60 1.77
N LYS A 51 -8.93 -7.96 1.61
CA LYS A 51 -10.22 -8.66 1.56
C LYS A 51 -10.24 -9.74 0.47
N ALA A 52 -9.78 -9.39 -0.74
CA ALA A 52 -9.77 -10.33 -1.86
C ALA A 52 -8.77 -11.48 -1.70
N GLU A 53 -7.60 -11.24 -1.10
CA GLU A 53 -6.55 -12.26 -0.97
C GLU A 53 -6.83 -13.22 0.19
N PHE A 54 -7.41 -12.72 1.28
CA PHE A 54 -7.64 -13.49 2.51
C PHE A 54 -9.11 -13.89 2.73
N GLY A 55 -10.04 -13.43 1.90
CA GLY A 55 -11.46 -13.73 2.06
C GLY A 55 -12.08 -13.14 3.32
N VAL A 56 -11.53 -12.01 3.81
CA VAL A 56 -12.03 -11.30 5.00
C VAL A 56 -12.94 -10.14 4.62
N ASP A 57 -13.80 -9.72 5.54
CA ASP A 57 -14.68 -8.55 5.37
C ASP A 57 -13.99 -7.23 5.74
N ASP A 58 -14.69 -6.11 5.51
CA ASP A 58 -14.18 -4.77 5.84
C ASP A 58 -14.05 -4.56 7.35
N ALA A 59 -15.02 -5.08 8.12
CA ALA A 59 -15.04 -4.96 9.57
C ALA A 59 -13.78 -5.56 10.22
N ARG A 60 -13.32 -6.72 9.75
CA ARG A 60 -12.09 -7.34 10.24
C ARG A 60 -10.85 -6.52 9.87
N VAL A 61 -10.78 -5.99 8.66
CA VAL A 61 -9.64 -5.13 8.26
C VAL A 61 -9.61 -3.86 9.09
N GLN A 62 -10.74 -3.18 9.26
CA GLN A 62 -10.84 -1.98 10.10
C GLN A 62 -10.53 -2.27 11.56
N GLY A 63 -11.08 -3.35 12.13
CA GLY A 63 -10.80 -3.72 13.51
C GLY A 63 -9.32 -4.02 13.80
N LEU A 64 -8.55 -4.42 12.79
CA LEU A 64 -7.09 -4.53 12.91
C LEU A 64 -6.38 -3.18 12.73
N ARG A 65 -6.90 -2.30 11.86
CA ARG A 65 -6.40 -0.92 11.71
C ARG A 65 -6.60 -0.10 12.99
N ASP A 66 -7.73 -0.26 13.66
CA ASP A 66 -8.06 0.38 14.94
C ASP A 66 -7.09 -0.04 16.06
N LYS A 67 -6.48 -1.21 15.92
CA LYS A 67 -5.42 -1.71 16.81
C LYS A 67 -4.02 -1.23 16.40
N ASN A 68 -3.94 -0.13 15.65
CA ASN A 68 -2.72 0.51 15.14
C ASN A 68 -1.86 -0.36 14.22
N MET A 69 -2.39 -1.43 13.63
CA MET A 69 -1.62 -2.25 12.68
C MET A 69 -1.62 -1.63 11.28
N GLY A 70 -0.46 -1.57 10.62
CA GLY A 70 -0.37 -1.22 9.20
C GLY A 70 -1.05 -2.25 8.28
N TYR A 71 -1.41 -1.86 7.05
CA TYR A 71 -1.95 -2.81 6.05
C TYR A 71 -0.98 -3.94 5.72
N GLY A 72 0.33 -3.66 5.71
CA GLY A 72 1.37 -4.67 5.56
C GLY A 72 1.39 -5.67 6.72
N GLU A 73 1.31 -5.17 7.96
CA GLU A 73 1.29 -6.00 9.16
C GLU A 73 0.02 -6.83 9.26
N ILE A 74 -1.13 -6.24 8.91
CA ILE A 74 -2.42 -6.92 8.79
C ILE A 74 -2.29 -8.10 7.81
N SER A 75 -1.64 -7.88 6.67
CA SER A 75 -1.47 -8.92 5.66
C SER A 75 -0.59 -10.07 6.16
N ILE A 76 0.47 -9.77 6.94
CA ILE A 76 1.31 -10.81 7.55
C ILE A 76 0.50 -11.59 8.59
N ALA A 77 -0.24 -10.89 9.45
CA ALA A 77 -1.04 -11.51 10.49
C ALA A 77 -2.12 -12.43 9.92
N LEU A 78 -2.84 -11.98 8.89
CA LEU A 78 -3.85 -12.79 8.21
C LEU A 78 -3.22 -13.98 7.47
N GLY A 79 -2.06 -13.80 6.84
CA GLY A 79 -1.34 -14.91 6.20
C GLY A 79 -0.83 -15.97 7.17
N LEU A 80 -0.39 -15.56 8.36
CA LEU A 80 -0.04 -16.49 9.43
C LEU A 80 -1.31 -17.18 9.98
N ALA A 81 -2.39 -16.45 10.19
CA ALA A 81 -3.66 -17.02 10.65
C ALA A 81 -4.21 -18.06 9.68
N GLN A 82 -4.10 -17.80 8.37
CA GLN A 82 -4.51 -18.73 7.32
C GLN A 82 -3.74 -20.07 7.39
N GLY A 83 -2.51 -20.07 7.89
CA GLY A 83 -1.70 -21.27 8.05
C GLY A 83 -2.03 -22.08 9.32
N LEU A 84 -2.78 -21.51 10.27
CA LEU A 84 -3.19 -22.21 11.49
C LEU A 84 -4.37 -23.16 11.23
N PRO A 85 -4.54 -24.20 12.06
CA PRO A 85 -5.75 -25.03 12.02
C PRO A 85 -7.01 -24.18 12.14
N GLY A 86 -7.99 -24.41 11.26
CA GLY A 86 -9.21 -23.59 11.17
C GLY A 86 -9.06 -22.31 10.34
N GLY A 87 -7.85 -21.94 9.93
CA GLY A 87 -7.58 -20.79 9.07
C GLY A 87 -7.81 -19.44 9.77
N ILE A 88 -8.34 -18.47 9.03
CA ILE A 88 -8.53 -17.10 9.52
C ILE A 88 -9.77 -17.03 10.41
N THR A 89 -9.63 -17.42 11.68
CA THR A 89 -10.64 -17.25 12.73
C THR A 89 -10.26 -16.10 13.65
N ASP A 90 -11.21 -15.59 14.42
CA ASP A 90 -10.93 -14.51 15.38
C ASP A 90 -9.95 -14.95 16.46
N GLU A 91 -10.00 -16.20 16.91
CA GLU A 91 -9.07 -16.76 17.89
C GLU A 91 -7.64 -16.79 17.34
N ASN A 92 -7.48 -17.25 16.09
CA ASN A 92 -6.17 -17.35 15.43
C ASN A 92 -5.57 -15.96 15.20
N VAL A 93 -6.38 -15.00 14.74
CA VAL A 93 -5.95 -13.61 14.57
C VAL A 93 -5.58 -12.99 15.93
N GLN A 94 -6.42 -13.15 16.96
CA GLN A 94 -6.13 -12.65 18.31
C GLN A 94 -4.84 -13.25 18.89
N LYS A 95 -4.60 -14.56 18.69
CA LYS A 95 -3.37 -15.22 19.12
C LYS A 95 -2.14 -14.58 18.50
N ILE A 96 -2.16 -14.33 17.19
CA ILE A 96 -1.06 -13.68 16.47
C ILE A 96 -0.87 -12.23 16.95
N MET A 97 -1.97 -11.50 17.16
CA MET A 97 -1.91 -10.15 17.71
C MET A 97 -1.32 -10.11 19.11
N ALA A 98 -1.70 -11.03 19.99
CA ALA A 98 -1.17 -11.13 21.35
C ALA A 98 0.35 -11.36 21.33
N LEU A 99 0.86 -12.19 20.42
CA LEU A 99 2.30 -12.42 20.25
C LEU A 99 3.04 -11.21 19.64
N ARG A 100 2.33 -10.40 18.84
CA ARG A 100 2.89 -9.19 18.22
C ARG A 100 2.93 -8.01 19.18
N GLN A 101 1.87 -7.80 19.96
CA GLN A 101 1.68 -6.63 20.81
C GLN A 101 2.05 -6.89 22.27
N GLY A 102 2.06 -8.14 22.72
CA GLY A 102 2.44 -8.53 24.08
C GLY A 102 3.96 -8.44 24.31
N PRO A 103 4.41 -8.12 25.53
CA PRO A 103 5.81 -8.22 25.89
C PRO A 103 6.20 -9.71 26.14
N PRO A 104 7.32 -10.19 25.56
CA PRO A 104 8.21 -9.53 24.60
C PRO A 104 7.61 -9.51 23.18
N VAL A 105 7.76 -8.38 22.48
CA VAL A 105 7.32 -8.23 21.08
C VAL A 105 8.03 -9.28 20.22
N MET A 106 7.26 -10.22 19.68
CA MET A 106 7.81 -11.31 18.89
C MET A 106 7.91 -10.93 17.41
N GLY A 107 9.08 -11.16 16.82
CA GLY A 107 9.27 -11.06 15.37
C GLY A 107 8.45 -12.09 14.60
N TRP A 108 8.07 -11.77 13.37
CA TRP A 108 7.26 -12.63 12.52
C TRP A 108 7.92 -13.99 12.26
N GLY A 109 9.25 -14.03 12.13
CA GLY A 109 10.00 -15.26 11.91
C GLY A 109 9.99 -16.17 13.11
N LYS A 110 10.17 -15.61 14.31
CA LYS A 110 10.08 -16.37 15.56
C LYS A 110 8.65 -16.85 15.80
N MET A 111 7.66 -16.01 15.56
CA MET A 111 6.25 -16.35 15.74
C MET A 111 5.82 -17.49 14.80
N ALA A 112 6.18 -17.41 13.52
CA ALA A 112 5.91 -18.49 12.57
C ALA A 112 6.55 -19.80 13.03
N LYS A 113 7.81 -19.76 13.48
CA LYS A 113 8.52 -20.94 14.00
C LYS A 113 7.82 -21.53 15.23
N ASP A 114 7.46 -20.70 16.21
CA ASP A 114 6.81 -21.13 17.46
C ASP A 114 5.42 -21.72 17.18
N LEU A 115 4.74 -21.25 16.12
CA LEU A 115 3.46 -21.80 15.64
C LEU A 115 3.61 -22.99 14.68
N GLY A 116 4.83 -23.43 14.34
CA GLY A 116 5.08 -24.52 13.40
C GLY A 116 4.79 -24.17 11.92
N LEU A 117 4.71 -22.88 11.59
CA LEU A 117 4.40 -22.36 10.27
C LEU A 117 5.66 -21.96 9.49
N LYS A 118 5.54 -21.94 8.16
CA LYS A 118 6.58 -21.46 7.25
C LYS A 118 6.27 -20.02 6.84
N LEU A 119 7.28 -19.15 6.82
CA LEU A 119 7.14 -17.78 6.32
C LEU A 119 7.07 -17.70 4.79
N GLY A 120 7.67 -18.65 4.07
CA GLY A 120 7.71 -18.67 2.61
C GLY A 120 6.36 -18.45 1.91
N PRO A 121 5.27 -19.17 2.27
CA PRO A 121 3.94 -18.94 1.71
C PRO A 121 3.41 -17.53 1.95
N VAL A 122 3.56 -17.02 3.18
CA VAL A 122 3.14 -15.66 3.55
C VAL A 122 3.89 -14.62 2.72
N MET A 123 5.21 -14.80 2.56
CA MET A 123 6.03 -13.95 1.71
C MET A 123 5.60 -13.99 0.24
N SER A 124 5.32 -15.18 -0.30
CA SER A 124 4.85 -15.32 -1.68
C SER A 124 3.57 -14.54 -1.90
N ASN A 125 2.63 -14.63 -0.95
CA ASN A 125 1.37 -13.89 -1.00
C ASN A 125 1.60 -12.37 -0.91
N MET A 126 2.44 -11.91 0.01
CA MET A 126 2.78 -10.48 0.12
C MET A 126 3.45 -9.92 -1.14
N LYS A 127 4.38 -10.67 -1.77
CA LYS A 127 5.02 -10.26 -3.03
C LYS A 127 3.99 -10.13 -4.16
N LYS A 128 3.10 -11.11 -4.30
CA LYS A 128 2.00 -11.06 -5.27
C LYS A 128 1.08 -9.87 -5.01
N MET A 129 0.77 -9.61 -3.74
CA MET A 129 -0.10 -8.52 -3.34
C MET A 129 0.51 -7.15 -3.65
N SER A 130 1.78 -6.94 -3.27
CA SER A 130 2.54 -5.72 -3.58
C SER A 130 2.65 -5.49 -5.09
N ALA A 131 2.96 -6.53 -5.86
CA ALA A 131 3.03 -6.43 -7.33
C ALA A 131 1.67 -6.03 -7.94
N LYS A 132 0.57 -6.60 -7.47
CA LYS A 132 -0.78 -6.25 -7.94
C LYS A 132 -1.16 -4.83 -7.55
N MET A 133 -0.83 -4.37 -6.34
CA MET A 133 -1.08 -2.99 -5.91
C MET A 133 -0.31 -1.98 -6.76
N ARG A 134 0.99 -2.22 -7.00
CA ARG A 134 1.79 -1.37 -7.90
C ARG A 134 1.23 -1.32 -9.32
N LYS A 135 0.75 -2.46 -9.85
CA LYS A 135 0.12 -2.52 -11.17
C LYS A 135 -1.19 -1.72 -11.22
N GLN A 136 -2.02 -1.84 -10.18
CA GLN A 136 -3.27 -1.09 -10.07
C GLN A 136 -3.02 0.41 -9.93
N GLU A 137 -2.06 0.83 -9.09
CA GLU A 137 -1.69 2.24 -8.95
C GLU A 137 -1.24 2.86 -10.29
N LYS A 138 -0.44 2.13 -11.08
CA LYS A 138 -0.04 2.59 -12.42
C LYS A 138 -1.24 2.70 -13.36
N ALA A 139 -2.15 1.72 -13.35
CA ALA A 139 -3.35 1.76 -14.18
C ALA A 139 -4.27 2.93 -13.79
N ASP A 140 -4.42 3.22 -12.51
CA ASP A 140 -5.21 4.34 -12.01
C ASP A 140 -4.61 5.69 -12.44
N LYS A 141 -3.28 5.83 -12.37
CA LYS A 141 -2.58 7.05 -12.86
C LYS A 141 -2.80 7.27 -14.36
N VAL A 142 -2.62 6.23 -15.18
CA VAL A 142 -2.84 6.31 -16.63
C VAL A 142 -4.29 6.66 -16.95
N LYS A 143 -5.26 6.10 -16.23
CA LYS A 143 -6.68 6.45 -16.40
C LYS A 143 -6.95 7.90 -16.02
N LYS A 144 -6.37 8.39 -14.92
CA LYS A 144 -6.53 9.77 -14.47
C LYS A 144 -5.94 10.76 -15.47
N GLU A 145 -4.73 10.52 -15.96
CA GLU A 145 -4.07 11.35 -16.99
C GLU A 145 -4.85 11.37 -18.32
N LYS A 146 -5.43 10.23 -18.72
CA LYS A 146 -6.24 10.15 -19.94
C LYS A 146 -7.63 10.79 -19.77
N GLY A 147 -8.20 10.74 -18.57
CA GLY A 147 -9.43 11.43 -18.20
C GLY A 147 -9.25 12.95 -18.18
N GLU A 148 -8.21 13.46 -17.50
CA GLU A 148 -7.90 14.90 -17.45
C GLU A 148 -7.58 15.48 -18.84
N LYS A 149 -6.97 14.70 -19.74
CA LYS A 149 -6.72 15.14 -21.13
C LYS A 149 -8.00 15.23 -21.98
N MET A 150 -9.05 14.48 -21.63
CA MET A 150 -10.34 14.47 -22.35
C MET A 150 -11.36 15.43 -21.72
N GLU A 151 -11.14 15.84 -20.48
CA GLU A 151 -11.99 16.75 -19.70
C GLU A 151 -11.53 18.21 -19.72
N LYS A 152 -10.54 18.57 -20.56
CA LYS A 152 -10.23 19.97 -20.90
C LYS A 152 -11.07 20.38 -22.12
N PRO A 153 -12.28 20.94 -21.97
CA PRO A 153 -13.00 21.49 -23.12
C PRO A 153 -12.19 22.64 -23.71
N GLU A 154 -11.87 22.52 -25.00
CA GLU A 154 -11.66 23.66 -25.88
C GLU A 154 -12.89 24.56 -25.81
N LYS A 155 -12.77 25.70 -25.14
CA LYS A 155 -13.49 26.94 -25.47
C LYS A 155 -12.91 28.11 -24.67
N PRO A 156 -11.93 28.86 -25.23
CA PRO A 156 -11.71 30.23 -24.82
C PRO A 156 -12.84 31.08 -25.43
N GLY A 157 -13.93 31.26 -24.69
CA GLY A 157 -14.88 32.32 -24.96
C GLY A 157 -14.34 33.63 -24.42
N LYS A 158 -13.51 34.35 -25.18
CA LYS A 158 -13.22 35.77 -24.91
C LYS A 158 -13.20 36.53 -26.24
N PRO A 159 -13.97 37.63 -26.36
CA PRO A 159 -14.27 38.27 -27.63
C PRO A 159 -13.07 39.07 -28.13
N GLU A 160 -12.65 38.86 -29.39
CA GLU A 160 -11.70 39.74 -30.05
C GLU A 160 -12.38 41.05 -30.43
N LYS A 161 -11.71 42.11 -30.02
CA LYS A 161 -12.12 43.50 -30.06
C LYS A 161 -11.42 44.16 -31.25
N ALA A 162 -12.23 44.78 -32.13
CA ALA A 162 -11.96 46.01 -32.87
C ALA A 162 -10.86 46.09 -33.97
N GLU A 163 -11.13 47.04 -34.89
CA GLU A 163 -10.21 47.82 -35.74
C GLU A 163 -9.77 47.30 -37.12
N LYS A 164 -10.53 47.72 -38.15
CA LYS A 164 -9.94 48.31 -39.38
C LYS A 164 -11.00 49.10 -40.15
N MET A 165 -10.97 50.44 -40.09
CA MET A 165 -10.53 51.30 -41.21
C MET A 165 -10.80 52.78 -40.89
N GLU A 166 -9.74 53.57 -41.03
CA GLU A 166 -9.60 55.02 -40.86
C GLU A 166 -10.55 55.89 -41.73
N ARG A 167 -11.14 56.94 -41.09
CA ARG A 167 -11.00 58.41 -41.37
C ARG A 167 -11.29 58.96 -42.81
N PRO A 168 -11.65 60.26 -43.05
CA PRO A 168 -12.33 61.34 -42.29
C PRO A 168 -13.55 62.00 -42.99
N GLU A 169 -14.25 62.86 -42.23
CA GLU A 169 -15.01 64.08 -42.59
C GLU A 169 -15.86 64.18 -43.87
N ARG A 170 -17.15 64.49 -43.67
CA ARG A 170 -17.78 65.69 -44.26
C ARG A 170 -18.96 66.17 -43.40
N PRO A 171 -19.02 67.47 -43.06
CA PRO A 171 -20.14 68.07 -42.35
C PRO A 171 -21.23 68.57 -43.31
N ASP A 172 -22.37 68.86 -42.70
CA ASP A 172 -23.26 70.00 -43.00
C ASP A 172 -24.54 69.78 -43.85
N LYS A 173 -25.62 70.30 -43.26
CA LYS A 173 -26.87 70.85 -43.84
C LYS A 173 -27.86 69.93 -44.58
N GLY A 174 -28.98 69.69 -43.90
CA GLY A 174 -30.19 70.52 -44.10
C GLY A 174 -30.99 70.37 -45.40
N GLY A 175 -32.27 70.02 -45.24
CA GLY A 175 -33.36 70.74 -45.93
C GLY A 175 -34.11 70.05 -47.07
N LYS A 176 -35.43 69.99 -46.86
CA LYS A 176 -36.55 69.97 -47.81
C LYS A 176 -36.81 68.68 -48.61
N ARG A 177 -37.98 68.10 -48.33
CA ARG A 177 -39.12 68.12 -49.27
C ARG A 177 -40.43 68.21 -48.49
#